data_AF-A0AAW2LVF0-F1
#
_entry.id   AF-A0AAW2LVF0-F1
#
_cell.length_a   1.000
_cell.length_b   1.000
_cell.length_c   1.000
_cell.angle_alpha   90.00
_cell.angle_beta   90.00
_cell.angle_gamma   90.00
#
_symmetry.space_group_name_H-M   'P 1'
#
loop_
_entity.id
_entity.type
_entity.pdbx_description
1 polymer ?
#
loop_
_entity_poly.entity_id
_entity_poly.type
_entity_poly.pdbx_seq_one_letter_code
_entity_poly.pdbx_strand_id
1 'polypeptide(L)'
;MAAQDLFRAGCRWRVGTGLSIRVWSDPWLPRPRSFKPITPAPTSMEYMRVSDFIDPHSHEWDVTKIRQFLRPIDSDLILGIPLSQTGEQDVLIWHYSRNGVFSVRSAYHLACSLDDRPCSSSLRHNEQGFVAVCPFCQSSEDDVSHTLVLCPFACQVWGLTPLHLPLIPTVVAKRFDGVGDGELAEAEATREAVLLALRRGWNLVIFKGDCATLIGKLQLSGRDLSVLGPIITDIHSWVPYFQYVSFLFVNRHCNVTAHALAKLAGSFVEGGSVVPPAIGPIVYADIST
;
A
#
# COMPACT_ATOMS: atom_id res chain seq x y z
N MET A 1 18.15 -6.42 8.72
CA MET A 1 16.92 -6.40 9.54
C MET A 1 15.91 -7.36 8.90
N ALA A 2 15.24 -8.22 9.66
CA ALA A 2 14.21 -9.09 9.10
C ALA A 2 12.89 -8.32 8.87
N ALA A 3 12.08 -8.72 7.89
CA ALA A 3 10.83 -8.02 7.53
C ALA A 3 9.83 -7.90 8.70
N GLN A 4 9.78 -8.92 9.57
CA GLN A 4 8.93 -8.90 10.77
C GLN A 4 9.39 -7.86 11.80
N ASP A 5 10.70 -7.66 11.95
CA ASP A 5 11.24 -6.68 12.89
C ASP A 5 10.96 -5.26 12.41
N LEU A 6 11.09 -5.02 11.11
CA LEU A 6 10.73 -3.74 10.49
C LEU A 6 9.24 -3.43 10.68
N PHE A 7 8.38 -4.43 10.46
CA PHE A 7 6.94 -4.27 10.65
C PHE A 7 6.61 -3.91 12.11
N ARG A 8 7.20 -4.63 13.08
CA ARG A 8 7.05 -4.33 14.51
C ARG A 8 7.58 -2.95 14.88
N ALA A 9 8.70 -2.52 14.28
CA ALA A 9 9.30 -1.21 14.51
C ALA A 9 8.47 -0.05 13.95
N GLY A 10 7.58 -0.31 12.98
CA GLY A 10 6.72 0.72 12.39
C GLY A 10 5.26 0.71 12.86
N CYS A 11 4.86 -0.28 13.64
CA CYS A 11 3.50 -0.41 14.16
C CYS A 11 3.36 0.17 15.57
N ARG A 12 2.21 0.79 15.83
CA ARG A 12 1.76 1.18 17.17
C ARG A 12 0.26 0.98 17.31
N TRP A 13 -0.21 0.83 18.54
CA TRP A 13 -1.62 0.85 18.87
C TRP A 13 -2.18 2.26 18.80
N ARG A 14 -3.35 2.38 18.18
CA ARG A 14 -4.24 3.51 18.33
C ARG A 14 -5.19 3.19 19.47
N VAL A 15 -5.23 4.06 20.48
CA VAL A 15 -6.08 3.90 21.65
C VAL A 15 -7.55 4.07 21.24
N GLY A 16 -8.33 3.03 21.48
CA GLY A 16 -9.79 3.05 21.47
C GLY A 16 -10.27 2.98 22.91
N THR A 17 -10.70 1.80 23.35
CA THR A 17 -11.08 1.53 24.74
C THR A 17 -9.89 1.45 25.70
N GLY A 18 -8.68 1.25 25.20
CA GLY A 18 -7.46 1.06 26.01
C GLY A 18 -7.41 -0.28 26.75
N LEU A 19 -8.42 -1.14 26.57
CA LEU A 19 -8.54 -2.42 27.27
C LEU A 19 -7.57 -3.47 26.76
N SER A 20 -7.01 -3.35 25.57
CA SER A 20 -6.09 -4.34 24.97
C SER A 20 -4.62 -3.93 25.06
N ILE A 21 -4.34 -2.71 25.54
CA ILE A 21 -3.01 -2.10 25.49
C ILE A 21 -2.41 -2.06 26.89
N ARG A 22 -1.28 -2.72 27.10
CA ARG A 22 -0.49 -2.60 28.33
C ARG A 22 0.38 -1.34 28.27
N VAL A 23 0.34 -0.55 29.33
CA VAL A 23 0.95 0.80 29.36
C VAL A 23 2.44 0.77 29.00
N TRP A 24 3.22 -0.13 29.60
CA TRP A 24 4.68 -0.15 29.44
C TRP A 24 5.19 -1.14 28.40
N SER A 25 4.43 -2.20 28.13
CA SER A 25 4.90 -3.32 27.30
C SER A 25 4.57 -3.14 25.83
N ASP A 26 3.43 -2.52 25.52
CA ASP A 26 2.93 -2.40 24.15
C ASP A 26 3.29 -1.03 23.53
N PRO A 27 3.54 -0.93 22.22
CA PRO A 27 3.85 0.33 21.55
C PRO A 27 2.56 1.11 21.24
N TRP A 28 2.27 2.23 21.91
CA TRP A 28 1.02 2.99 21.71
C TRP A 28 1.20 4.52 21.69
N LEU A 29 2.28 5.03 22.29
CA LEU A 29 2.58 6.46 22.29
C LEU A 29 3.12 6.93 20.94
N PRO A 30 2.74 8.13 20.46
CA PRO A 30 3.27 8.72 19.22
C PRO A 30 4.68 9.30 19.44
N ARG A 31 5.61 8.47 19.92
CA ARG A 31 7.02 8.80 20.16
C ARG A 31 7.91 8.12 19.11
N PRO A 32 8.91 8.80 18.52
CA PRO A 32 9.83 8.16 17.58
C PRO A 32 10.52 6.91 18.18
N ARG A 33 10.76 5.91 17.33
CA ARG A 33 11.51 4.66 17.58
C ARG A 33 10.81 3.62 18.46
N SER A 34 10.48 3.93 19.72
CA SER A 34 9.96 2.91 20.64
C SER A 34 8.44 2.83 20.69
N PHE A 35 7.74 3.95 20.44
CA PHE A 35 6.31 4.12 20.72
C PHE A 35 5.87 3.76 22.14
N LYS A 36 6.81 3.67 23.09
CA LYS A 36 6.57 3.28 24.48
C LYS A 36 6.87 4.43 25.44
N PRO A 37 6.26 4.44 26.64
CA PRO A 37 6.69 5.33 27.71
C PRO A 37 8.17 5.12 28.00
N ILE A 38 8.89 6.20 28.28
CA ILE A 38 10.27 6.12 28.77
C ILE A 38 10.26 5.95 30.29
N THR A 39 9.17 6.35 30.95
CA THR A 39 8.98 6.15 32.39
C THR A 39 8.99 4.66 32.72
N PRO A 40 9.89 4.19 33.60
CA PRO A 40 9.98 2.77 33.94
C PRO A 40 8.71 2.27 34.61
N ALA A 41 8.36 1.02 34.37
CA ALA A 41 7.23 0.37 35.02
C ALA A 41 7.53 0.19 36.53
N PRO A 42 6.60 0.52 37.43
CA PRO A 42 6.69 0.11 38.83
C PRO A 42 6.71 -1.41 38.97
N THR A 43 7.48 -1.95 39.92
CA THR A 43 7.75 -3.40 40.11
C THR A 43 6.51 -4.30 40.23
N SER A 44 5.33 -3.74 40.54
CA SER A 44 4.07 -4.48 40.73
C SER A 44 2.94 -4.09 39.77
N MET A 45 3.21 -3.29 38.73
CA MET A 45 2.17 -2.74 37.84
C MET A 45 2.31 -3.14 36.37
N GLU A 46 3.02 -4.22 36.07
CA GLU A 46 3.27 -4.65 34.68
C GLU A 46 2.00 -4.96 33.87
N TYR A 47 0.88 -5.23 34.55
CA TYR A 47 -0.41 -5.56 33.94
C TYR A 47 -1.34 -4.36 33.72
N MET A 48 -0.93 -3.16 34.13
CA MET A 48 -1.77 -1.97 34.00
C MET A 48 -2.06 -1.68 32.52
N ARG A 49 -3.31 -1.36 32.24
CA ARG A 49 -3.80 -1.09 30.89
C ARG A 49 -4.05 0.39 30.69
N VAL A 50 -4.07 0.81 29.43
CA VAL A 50 -4.36 2.21 29.07
C VAL A 50 -5.76 2.61 29.56
N SER A 51 -6.71 1.67 29.57
CA SER A 51 -8.04 1.86 30.16
C SER A 51 -8.02 2.30 31.63
N ASP A 52 -6.99 1.92 32.40
CA ASP A 52 -6.90 2.31 33.81
C ASP A 52 -6.63 3.81 33.99
N PHE A 53 -6.15 4.49 32.94
CA PHE A 53 -5.97 5.94 32.88
C PHE A 53 -7.15 6.68 32.25
N ILE A 54 -8.23 5.99 31.88
CA ILE A 54 -9.43 6.61 31.31
C ILE A 54 -10.53 6.58 32.37
N ASP A 55 -11.14 7.73 32.62
CA ASP A 55 -12.30 7.82 33.51
C ASP A 55 -13.52 7.13 32.85
N PRO A 56 -14.11 6.12 33.50
CA PRO A 56 -15.20 5.34 32.91
C PRO A 56 -16.52 6.11 32.77
N HIS A 57 -16.68 7.24 33.45
CA HIS A 57 -17.88 8.07 33.40
C HIS A 57 -17.76 9.22 32.41
N SER A 58 -16.64 9.95 32.41
CA SER A 58 -16.43 11.09 31.51
C SER A 58 -15.84 10.70 30.16
N HIS A 59 -15.23 9.51 30.06
CA HIS A 59 -14.46 9.08 28.89
C HIS A 59 -13.30 10.05 28.56
N GLU A 60 -12.75 10.69 29.59
CA GLU A 60 -11.57 11.55 29.52
C GLU A 60 -10.37 10.91 30.22
N TRP A 61 -9.18 11.43 29.93
CA TRP A 61 -7.98 11.00 30.63
C TRP A 61 -8.02 11.39 32.12
N ASP A 62 -7.75 10.44 33.01
CA ASP A 62 -7.52 10.67 34.44
C ASP A 62 -6.14 11.32 34.62
N VAL A 63 -6.13 12.65 34.53
CA VAL A 63 -4.92 13.49 34.62
C VAL A 63 -4.17 13.23 35.93
N THR A 64 -4.90 13.00 37.02
CA THR A 64 -4.31 12.79 38.36
C THR A 64 -3.52 11.50 38.38
N LYS A 65 -4.12 10.41 37.90
CA LYS A 65 -3.49 9.10 37.85
C LYS A 65 -2.32 9.08 36.86
N ILE A 66 -2.46 9.69 35.68
CA ILE A 66 -1.35 9.78 34.71
C ILE A 66 -0.15 10.51 35.33
N ARG A 67 -0.36 11.68 35.94
CA ARG A 67 0.72 12.46 36.57
C ARG A 67 1.34 11.78 37.80
N GLN A 68 0.60 10.89 38.46
CA GLN A 68 1.11 10.10 39.58
C GLN A 68 2.09 9.02 39.12
N PHE A 69 1.80 8.34 38.00
CA PHE A 69 2.57 7.17 37.55
C PHE A 69 3.60 7.48 36.45
N LEU A 70 3.42 8.56 35.70
CA LEU A 70 4.23 8.87 34.53
C LEU A 70 4.94 10.22 34.67
N ARG A 71 6.16 10.29 34.14
CA ARG A 71 6.92 11.54 34.07
C ARG A 71 6.22 12.52 33.14
N PRO A 72 6.39 13.84 33.36
CA PRO A 72 5.74 14.88 32.54
C PRO A 72 5.88 14.65 31.03
N ILE A 73 7.06 14.22 30.56
CA ILE A 73 7.31 13.96 29.13
C ILE A 73 6.43 12.87 28.51
N ASP A 74 6.00 11.87 29.29
CA ASP A 74 5.07 10.84 28.82
C ASP A 74 3.63 11.28 29.07
N SER A 75 3.37 11.94 30.20
CA SER A 75 2.05 12.47 30.56
C SER A 75 1.53 13.47 29.51
N ASP A 76 2.37 14.41 29.07
CA ASP A 76 1.98 15.42 28.08
C ASP A 76 1.65 14.78 26.72
N LEU A 77 2.36 13.71 26.35
CA LEU A 77 2.06 12.96 25.13
C LEU A 77 0.73 12.22 25.23
N ILE A 78 0.44 11.60 26.37
CA ILE A 78 -0.80 10.84 26.60
C ILE A 78 -2.00 11.78 26.58
N LEU A 79 -1.91 12.90 27.29
CA LEU A 79 -2.98 13.91 27.32
C LEU A 79 -3.25 14.53 25.94
N GLY A 80 -2.26 14.49 25.02
CA GLY A 80 -2.43 14.89 23.64
C GLY A 80 -3.07 13.83 22.72
N ILE A 81 -3.28 12.59 23.18
CA ILE A 81 -3.95 11.55 22.39
C ILE A 81 -5.46 11.75 22.48
N PRO A 82 -6.16 11.96 21.35
CA PRO A 82 -7.61 12.04 21.35
C PRO A 82 -8.22 10.67 21.65
N LEU A 83 -9.15 10.61 22.60
CA LEU A 83 -9.94 9.42 22.90
C LEU A 83 -11.15 9.35 21.96
N SER A 84 -11.49 8.13 21.50
CA SER A 84 -12.64 7.91 20.60
C SER A 84 -13.95 8.02 21.39
N GLN A 85 -14.83 8.95 21.04
CA GLN A 85 -16.14 9.10 21.70
C GLN A 85 -17.13 7.97 21.35
N THR A 86 -16.83 7.18 20.31
CA THR A 86 -17.69 6.12 19.79
C THR A 86 -17.36 4.74 20.37
N GLY A 87 -16.47 4.65 21.37
CA GLY A 87 -16.12 3.39 22.03
C GLY A 87 -15.45 2.38 21.10
N GLU A 88 -14.70 2.85 20.11
CA GLU A 88 -14.01 1.98 19.15
C GLU A 88 -12.98 1.09 19.86
N GLN A 89 -12.73 -0.10 19.31
CA GLN A 89 -11.72 -1.00 19.83
C GLN A 89 -10.30 -0.50 19.54
N ASP A 90 -9.35 -0.95 20.36
CA ASP A 90 -7.93 -0.72 20.11
C ASP A 90 -7.51 -1.39 18.80
N VAL A 91 -6.80 -0.65 17.94
CA VAL A 91 -6.36 -1.17 16.64
C VAL A 91 -4.87 -0.92 16.43
N LEU A 92 -4.20 -1.91 15.84
CA LEU A 92 -2.81 -1.78 15.44
C LEU A 92 -2.75 -0.99 14.12
N ILE A 93 -1.98 0.09 14.11
CA ILE A 93 -1.82 0.96 12.94
C ILE A 93 -0.36 1.06 12.53
N TRP A 94 -0.15 1.31 11.25
CA TRP A 94 1.14 1.70 10.71
C TRP A 94 1.40 3.19 10.99
N HIS A 95 2.40 3.52 11.81
CA HIS A 95 2.67 4.89 12.26
C HIS A 95 3.06 5.83 11.10
N TYR A 96 3.77 5.30 10.09
CA TYR A 96 4.28 6.08 8.97
C TYR A 96 3.25 6.29 7.84
N SER A 97 1.96 6.14 8.14
CA SER A 97 0.87 6.52 7.25
C SER A 97 -0.21 7.32 7.98
N ARG A 98 -0.74 8.35 7.30
CA ARG A 98 -1.79 9.24 7.86
C ARG A 98 -3.09 8.49 8.18
N ASN A 99 -3.42 7.46 7.40
CA ASN A 99 -4.62 6.63 7.62
C ASN A 99 -4.31 5.35 8.42
N GLY A 100 -3.07 5.16 8.89
CA GLY A 100 -2.67 3.96 9.61
C GLY A 100 -2.48 2.71 8.76
N VAL A 101 -2.60 2.80 7.43
CA VAL A 101 -2.45 1.65 6.51
C VAL A 101 -0.98 1.41 6.18
N PHE A 102 -0.56 0.15 6.22
CA PHE A 102 0.78 -0.27 5.83
C PHE A 102 0.99 -0.12 4.32
N SER A 103 2.16 0.37 3.92
CA SER A 103 2.64 0.28 2.54
C SER A 103 4.11 -0.09 2.49
N VAL A 104 4.49 -0.87 1.49
CA VAL A 104 5.89 -1.27 1.28
C VAL A 104 6.81 -0.06 1.13
N ARG A 105 6.33 1.00 0.46
CA ARG A 105 7.05 2.27 0.30
C ARG A 105 7.39 2.93 1.64
N SER A 106 6.41 3.07 2.53
CA SER A 106 6.64 3.68 3.85
C SER A 106 7.50 2.78 4.76
N ALA A 107 7.39 1.46 4.63
CA ALA A 107 8.27 0.50 5.29
C ALA A 107 9.73 0.61 4.80
N TYR A 108 9.95 0.77 3.49
CA TYR A 108 11.29 1.00 2.94
C TYR A 108 11.91 2.29 3.49
N HIS A 109 11.15 3.39 3.53
CA HIS A 109 11.64 4.64 4.12
C HIS A 109 12.00 4.49 5.60
N LEU A 110 11.19 3.75 6.38
CA LEU A 110 11.53 3.40 7.76
C LEU A 110 12.85 2.63 7.83
N ALA A 111 13.03 1.60 7.00
CA ALA A 111 14.24 0.79 6.98
C ALA A 111 15.49 1.65 6.72
N CYS A 112 15.43 2.56 5.74
CA CYS A 112 16.52 3.50 5.48
C CYS A 112 16.84 4.37 6.70
N SER A 113 15.81 4.90 7.37
CA SER A 113 16.00 5.75 8.57
C SER A 113 16.57 5.01 9.77
N LEU A 114 16.33 3.70 9.89
CA LEU A 114 16.84 2.89 10.99
C LEU A 114 18.29 2.46 10.77
N ASP A 115 18.69 2.29 9.50
CA ASP A 115 20.06 1.96 9.11
C ASP A 115 20.97 3.20 8.95
N ASP A 116 20.50 4.40 9.34
CA ASP A 116 21.16 5.70 9.13
C ASP A 116 21.61 5.93 7.66
N ARG A 117 20.91 5.31 6.70
CA ARG A 117 21.21 5.44 5.27
C ARG A 117 20.45 6.62 4.68
N PRO A 118 21.12 7.47 3.89
CA PRO A 118 20.43 8.53 3.17
C PRO A 118 19.56 7.91 2.07
N CYS A 119 18.24 7.92 2.27
CA CYS A 119 17.27 7.52 1.27
C CYS A 119 17.26 8.57 0.13
N SER A 120 17.31 8.15 -1.15
CA SER A 120 17.36 9.07 -2.32
C SER A 120 16.23 10.11 -2.32
N SER A 121 15.04 9.77 -1.79
CA SER A 121 13.92 10.71 -1.67
C SER A 121 14.22 11.95 -0.81
N SER A 122 15.16 11.85 0.13
CA SER A 122 15.55 12.95 1.03
C SER A 122 16.75 13.75 0.53
N LEU A 123 17.49 13.25 -0.47
CA LEU A 123 18.67 13.91 -1.04
C LEU A 123 18.35 14.88 -2.18
N ARG A 124 17.10 14.97 -2.62
CA ARG A 124 16.68 15.90 -3.69
C ARG A 124 16.88 17.40 -3.38
N HIS A 125 17.24 17.75 -2.14
CA HIS A 125 17.39 19.14 -1.69
C HIS A 125 18.80 19.57 -1.27
N ASN A 126 19.83 18.72 -1.38
CA ASN A 126 21.20 19.20 -1.17
C ASN A 126 21.82 19.63 -2.50
N GLU A 127 22.22 20.90 -2.57
CA GLU A 127 22.87 21.60 -3.70
C GLU A 127 24.23 21.02 -4.14
N GLN A 128 24.54 19.78 -3.77
CA GLN A 128 25.84 19.11 -3.98
C GLN A 128 25.77 17.85 -4.86
N GLY A 129 24.61 17.53 -5.45
CA GLY A 129 24.54 16.63 -6.61
C GLY A 129 24.91 15.15 -6.39
N PHE A 130 24.98 14.67 -5.15
CA PHE A 130 25.23 13.26 -4.86
C PHE A 130 23.94 12.43 -4.95
N VAL A 131 23.87 11.57 -5.96
CA VAL A 131 22.78 10.60 -6.13
C VAL A 131 23.16 9.31 -5.40
N ALA A 132 22.35 8.88 -4.42
CA ALA A 132 22.56 7.60 -3.75
C ALA A 132 22.39 6.45 -4.77
N VAL A 133 23.37 5.54 -4.83
CA VAL A 133 23.37 4.37 -5.73
C VAL A 133 22.88 3.15 -4.98
N CYS A 134 22.10 2.30 -5.66
CA CYS A 134 21.52 1.09 -5.09
C CYS A 134 22.60 0.18 -4.49
N PRO A 135 22.46 -0.26 -3.22
CA PRO A 135 23.50 -1.04 -2.54
C PRO A 135 23.65 -2.47 -3.10
N PHE A 136 22.67 -2.94 -3.86
CA PHE A 136 22.65 -4.31 -4.38
C PHE A 136 23.24 -4.44 -5.78
N CYS A 137 22.93 -3.51 -6.69
CA CYS A 137 23.45 -3.55 -8.06
C CYS A 137 24.51 -2.49 -8.35
N GLN A 138 24.58 -1.42 -7.55
CA GLN A 138 25.51 -0.28 -7.70
C GLN A 138 25.44 0.44 -9.06
N SER A 139 24.43 0.15 -9.90
CA SER A 139 24.33 0.62 -11.28
C SER A 139 23.20 1.62 -11.52
N SER A 140 22.36 1.87 -10.51
CA SER A 140 21.16 2.69 -10.63
C SER A 140 20.88 3.43 -9.32
N GLU A 141 20.05 4.46 -9.37
CA GLU A 141 19.67 5.23 -8.18
C GLU A 141 19.00 4.34 -7.12
N ASP A 142 19.28 4.59 -5.85
CA ASP A 142 18.65 3.90 -4.71
C ASP A 142 17.28 4.50 -4.41
N ASP A 143 16.30 4.14 -5.23
CA ASP A 143 14.89 4.43 -4.99
C ASP A 143 14.07 3.16 -4.74
N VAL A 144 12.86 3.34 -4.19
CA VAL A 144 11.94 2.25 -3.83
C VAL A 144 11.65 1.35 -5.02
N SER A 145 11.42 1.96 -6.20
CA SER A 145 11.05 1.25 -7.43
C SER A 145 12.19 0.35 -7.87
N HIS A 146 13.40 0.89 -7.94
CA HIS A 146 14.57 0.15 -8.31
C HIS A 146 14.88 -0.93 -7.27
N THR A 147 15.05 -0.56 -6.01
CA THR A 147 15.56 -1.46 -4.97
C THR A 147 14.63 -2.63 -4.68
N LEU A 148 13.31 -2.47 -4.85
CA LEU A 148 12.35 -3.54 -4.57
C LEU A 148 11.90 -4.32 -5.80
N VAL A 149 11.94 -3.72 -6.99
CA VAL A 149 11.31 -4.31 -8.20
C VAL A 149 12.30 -4.45 -9.35
N LEU A 150 13.08 -3.42 -9.67
CA LEU A 150 13.91 -3.41 -10.89
C LEU A 150 15.33 -3.90 -10.70
N CYS A 151 15.80 -3.90 -9.45
CA CYS A 151 17.15 -4.30 -9.13
C CYS A 151 17.33 -5.76 -9.56
N PRO A 152 18.37 -6.09 -10.34
CA PRO A 152 18.64 -7.48 -10.74
C PRO A 152 18.68 -8.44 -9.54
N PHE A 153 19.21 -7.97 -8.41
CA PHE A 153 19.19 -8.70 -7.15
C PHE A 153 17.76 -8.93 -6.63
N ALA A 154 16.91 -7.90 -6.61
CA ALA A 154 15.52 -8.04 -6.21
C ALA A 154 14.76 -9.03 -7.12
N CYS A 155 14.94 -8.94 -8.43
CA CYS A 155 14.37 -9.90 -9.39
C CYS A 155 14.76 -11.35 -9.07
N GLN A 156 16.04 -11.59 -8.73
CA GLN A 156 16.52 -12.92 -8.32
C GLN A 156 15.86 -13.37 -7.02
N VAL A 157 15.81 -12.50 -6.00
CA VAL A 157 15.17 -12.80 -4.71
C VAL A 157 13.70 -13.19 -4.92
N TRP A 158 12.96 -12.43 -5.73
CA TRP A 158 11.57 -12.72 -6.04
C TRP A 158 11.41 -14.03 -6.83
N GLY A 159 12.32 -14.33 -7.75
CA GLY A 159 12.34 -15.60 -8.49
C GLY A 159 12.57 -16.84 -7.62
N LEU A 160 13.13 -16.67 -6.41
CA LEU A 160 13.30 -17.73 -5.42
C LEU A 160 12.10 -17.88 -4.49
N THR A 161 11.14 -16.95 -4.52
CA THR A 161 9.96 -17.04 -3.66
C THR A 161 8.96 -18.04 -4.24
N PRO A 162 8.33 -18.89 -3.40
CA PRO A 162 7.24 -19.78 -3.85
C PRO A 162 5.94 -19.01 -4.13
N LEU A 163 5.95 -17.71 -3.89
CA LEU A 163 4.87 -16.82 -4.27
C LEU A 163 5.04 -16.56 -5.77
N HIS A 164 4.07 -17.00 -6.59
CA HIS A 164 3.97 -16.63 -8.01
C HIS A 164 3.67 -15.13 -8.14
N LEU A 165 4.59 -14.29 -7.70
CA LEU A 165 4.43 -12.85 -7.72
C LEU A 165 4.73 -12.35 -9.14
N PRO A 166 3.78 -11.68 -9.81
CA PRO A 166 4.00 -11.06 -11.10
C PRO A 166 4.80 -9.76 -10.94
N LEU A 167 5.95 -9.83 -10.25
CA LEU A 167 6.79 -8.69 -9.92
C LEU A 167 7.63 -8.19 -11.09
N ILE A 168 7.60 -8.92 -12.21
CA ILE A 168 8.03 -8.34 -13.48
C ILE A 168 6.78 -7.71 -14.07
N PRO A 169 6.67 -6.37 -14.14
CA PRO A 169 5.58 -5.73 -14.84
C PRO A 169 5.47 -6.32 -16.23
N THR A 170 4.38 -7.03 -16.46
CA THR A 170 4.05 -7.56 -17.77
C THR A 170 3.10 -6.57 -18.37
N VAL A 171 3.54 -5.90 -19.43
CA VAL A 171 2.72 -4.94 -20.14
C VAL A 171 2.22 -5.60 -21.41
N VAL A 172 0.92 -5.64 -21.62
CA VAL A 172 0.30 -6.26 -22.80
C VAL A 172 -0.58 -5.23 -23.50
N ALA A 173 -0.30 -4.97 -24.76
CA ALA A 173 -1.16 -4.19 -25.64
C ALA A 173 -1.78 -5.12 -26.69
N LYS A 174 -3.07 -4.91 -26.96
CA LYS A 174 -3.78 -5.53 -28.08
C LYS A 174 -4.45 -4.42 -28.88
N ARG A 175 -4.36 -4.49 -30.21
CA ARG A 175 -5.00 -3.52 -31.10
C ARG A 175 -6.42 -4.00 -31.42
N PHE A 176 -7.37 -3.08 -31.32
CA PHE A 176 -8.75 -3.30 -31.74
C PHE A 176 -9.06 -2.37 -32.91
N ASP A 177 -9.32 -2.94 -34.09
CA ASP A 177 -9.73 -2.16 -35.25
C ASP A 177 -11.23 -1.86 -35.20
N GLY A 178 -11.63 -0.64 -35.57
CA GLY A 178 -13.05 -0.27 -35.72
C GLY A 178 -13.78 0.17 -34.44
N VAL A 179 -13.09 0.37 -33.32
CA VAL A 179 -13.69 0.91 -32.09
C VAL A 179 -13.65 2.44 -32.12
N GLY A 180 -14.76 3.06 -32.49
CA GLY A 180 -14.89 4.53 -32.57
C GLY A 180 -15.30 5.20 -31.24
N ASP A 181 -15.72 4.43 -30.25
CA ASP A 181 -16.20 4.91 -28.95
C ASP A 181 -15.19 4.57 -27.84
N GLY A 182 -14.79 5.58 -27.07
CA GLY A 182 -13.84 5.43 -25.98
C GLY A 182 -14.34 4.48 -24.88
N GLU A 183 -15.63 4.49 -24.55
CA GLU A 183 -16.17 3.58 -23.53
C GLU A 183 -16.12 2.11 -23.98
N LEU A 184 -16.35 1.86 -25.28
CA LEU A 184 -16.25 0.52 -25.85
C LEU A 184 -14.81 0.01 -25.89
N ALA A 185 -13.85 0.90 -26.15
CA ALA A 185 -12.42 0.57 -26.13
C ALA A 185 -11.96 0.17 -24.72
N GLU A 186 -12.37 0.90 -23.69
CA GLU A 186 -12.08 0.59 -22.29
C GLU A 186 -12.70 -0.75 -21.86
N ALA A 187 -13.92 -1.03 -22.33
CA ALA A 187 -14.61 -2.29 -22.05
C ALA A 187 -13.88 -3.49 -22.66
N GLU A 188 -13.47 -3.41 -23.92
CA GLU A 188 -12.69 -4.46 -24.58
C GLU A 188 -11.30 -4.63 -23.97
N ALA A 189 -10.63 -3.52 -23.61
CA ALA A 189 -9.35 -3.57 -22.89
C ALA A 189 -9.50 -4.30 -21.55
N THR A 190 -10.57 -4.01 -20.80
CA THR A 190 -10.88 -4.69 -19.53
C THR A 190 -11.15 -6.18 -19.75
N ARG A 191 -11.91 -6.52 -20.79
CA ARG A 191 -12.23 -7.92 -21.15
C ARG A 191 -10.97 -8.72 -21.45
N GLU A 192 -10.04 -8.18 -22.23
CA GLU A 192 -8.76 -8.83 -22.51
C GLU A 192 -7.85 -8.93 -21.28
N ALA A 193 -7.87 -7.94 -20.39
CA ALA A 193 -7.14 -8.00 -19.14
C ALA A 193 -7.62 -9.17 -18.26
N VAL A 194 -8.94 -9.39 -18.19
CA VAL A 194 -9.54 -10.53 -17.46
C VAL A 194 -9.13 -11.86 -18.10
N LEU A 195 -9.21 -11.97 -19.43
CA LEU A 195 -8.75 -13.16 -20.16
C LEU A 195 -7.26 -13.44 -19.97
N LEU A 196 -6.42 -12.40 -19.95
CA LEU A 196 -5.00 -12.54 -19.70
C LEU A 196 -4.74 -13.09 -18.28
N ALA A 197 -5.43 -12.57 -17.27
CA ALA A 197 -5.31 -13.04 -15.90
C ALA A 197 -5.66 -14.54 -15.78
N LEU A 198 -6.76 -14.97 -16.42
CA LEU A 198 -7.14 -16.39 -16.50
C LEU A 198 -6.06 -17.23 -17.18
N ARG A 199 -5.55 -16.81 -18.35
CA ARG A 199 -4.50 -17.53 -19.10
C ARG A 199 -3.19 -17.64 -18.31
N ARG A 200 -2.91 -16.68 -17.44
CA ARG A 200 -1.73 -16.65 -16.57
C ARG A 200 -1.94 -17.40 -15.25
N GLY A 201 -3.15 -17.89 -14.98
CA GLY A 201 -3.48 -18.60 -13.73
C GLY A 201 -3.52 -17.68 -12.51
N TRP A 202 -3.75 -16.38 -12.69
CA TRP A 202 -3.90 -15.46 -11.56
C TRP A 202 -5.28 -15.65 -10.92
N ASN A 203 -5.31 -15.92 -9.62
CA ASN A 203 -6.53 -16.27 -8.87
C ASN A 203 -6.97 -15.19 -7.87
N LEU A 204 -6.09 -14.24 -7.52
CA LEU A 204 -6.34 -13.11 -6.63
C LEU A 204 -6.01 -11.82 -7.38
N VAL A 205 -7.03 -11.18 -7.99
CA VAL A 205 -6.80 -10.09 -8.96
C VAL A 205 -7.64 -8.86 -8.63
N ILE A 206 -7.04 -7.68 -8.79
CA ILE A 206 -7.75 -6.40 -8.73
C ILE A 206 -7.55 -5.70 -10.07
N PHE A 207 -8.62 -5.55 -10.83
CA PHE A 207 -8.63 -4.79 -12.07
C PHE A 207 -8.90 -3.32 -11.76
N LYS A 208 -8.03 -2.44 -12.23
CA LYS A 208 -8.14 -0.98 -12.05
C LYS A 208 -8.34 -0.33 -13.41
N GLY A 209 -9.30 0.59 -13.52
CA GLY A 209 -9.56 1.37 -14.72
C GLY A 209 -10.05 2.79 -14.40
N ASP A 210 -9.94 3.70 -15.35
CA ASP A 210 -10.33 5.11 -15.22
C ASP A 210 -11.67 5.45 -15.90
N CYS A 211 -12.39 4.44 -16.40
CA CYS A 211 -13.77 4.58 -16.87
C CYS A 211 -14.77 4.30 -15.74
N ALA A 212 -15.21 5.35 -15.04
CA ALA A 212 -16.13 5.22 -13.90
C ALA A 212 -17.48 4.56 -14.27
N THR A 213 -17.98 4.82 -15.47
CA THR A 213 -19.24 4.25 -15.98
C THR A 213 -19.12 2.72 -16.17
N LEU A 214 -18.03 2.27 -16.81
CA LEU A 214 -17.73 0.84 -16.99
C LEU A 214 -17.53 0.13 -15.64
N ILE A 215 -16.72 0.69 -14.74
CA ILE A 215 -16.46 0.08 -13.43
C ILE A 215 -17.75 -0.02 -12.61
N GLY A 216 -18.57 1.04 -12.61
CA GLY A 216 -19.86 1.02 -11.93
C GLY A 216 -20.76 -0.11 -12.45
N LYS A 217 -20.81 -0.31 -13.77
CA LYS A 217 -21.57 -1.39 -14.39
C LYS A 217 -21.04 -2.78 -14.03
N LEU A 218 -19.71 -2.96 -13.98
CA LEU A 218 -19.08 -4.22 -13.59
C LEU A 218 -19.32 -4.60 -12.12
N GLN A 219 -19.53 -3.60 -11.25
CA GLN A 219 -19.84 -3.81 -9.83
C GLN A 219 -21.32 -4.12 -9.57
N LEU A 220 -22.22 -3.81 -10.51
CA LEU A 220 -23.64 -4.07 -10.36
C LEU A 220 -23.97 -5.51 -10.77
N SER A 221 -24.80 -6.18 -9.96
CA SER A 221 -25.37 -7.48 -10.29
C SER A 221 -26.66 -7.28 -11.09
N GLY A 222 -26.60 -7.39 -12.41
CA GLY A 222 -27.78 -7.24 -13.27
C GLY A 222 -27.46 -7.32 -14.76
N ARG A 223 -28.51 -7.51 -15.58
CA ARG A 223 -28.36 -7.51 -17.04
C ARG A 223 -28.22 -6.07 -17.54
N ASP A 224 -27.07 -5.73 -18.09
CA ASP A 224 -26.84 -4.44 -18.72
C ASP A 224 -27.40 -4.45 -20.16
N LEU A 225 -28.25 -3.46 -20.49
CA LEU A 225 -28.93 -3.31 -21.78
C LEU A 225 -28.24 -2.30 -22.72
N SER A 226 -27.10 -1.74 -22.31
CA SER A 226 -26.31 -0.83 -23.13
C SER A 226 -25.46 -1.60 -24.15
N VAL A 227 -24.76 -0.85 -25.00
CA VAL A 227 -23.80 -1.39 -25.98
C VAL A 227 -22.71 -2.24 -25.30
N LEU A 228 -22.41 -1.98 -24.02
CA LEU A 228 -21.41 -2.73 -23.24
C LEU A 228 -21.96 -4.05 -22.65
N GLY A 229 -23.27 -4.27 -22.70
CA GLY A 229 -23.94 -5.41 -22.07
C GLY A 229 -23.34 -6.78 -22.43
N PRO A 230 -23.06 -7.09 -23.70
CA PRO A 230 -22.40 -8.34 -24.08
C PRO A 230 -21.02 -8.51 -23.45
N ILE A 231 -20.19 -7.45 -23.44
CA ILE A 231 -18.84 -7.46 -22.86
C ILE A 231 -18.90 -7.67 -21.34
N ILE A 232 -19.81 -6.98 -20.66
CA ILE A 232 -20.01 -7.12 -19.21
C ILE A 232 -20.46 -8.55 -18.88
N THR A 233 -21.35 -9.11 -19.69
CA THR A 233 -21.83 -10.50 -19.52
C THR A 233 -20.69 -11.51 -19.66
N ASP A 234 -19.81 -11.34 -20.65
CA ASP A 234 -18.60 -12.15 -20.81
C ASP A 234 -17.72 -12.08 -19.56
N ILE A 235 -17.40 -10.87 -19.09
CA ILE A 235 -16.55 -10.66 -17.91
C ILE A 235 -17.18 -11.30 -16.67
N HIS A 236 -18.48 -11.09 -16.44
CA HIS A 236 -19.19 -11.70 -15.31
C HIS A 236 -19.24 -13.23 -15.39
N SER A 237 -19.24 -13.82 -16.59
CA SER A 237 -19.15 -15.27 -16.75
C SER A 237 -17.79 -15.84 -16.30
N TRP A 238 -16.75 -15.01 -16.28
CA TRP A 238 -15.39 -15.38 -15.88
C TRP A 238 -15.04 -15.08 -14.42
N VAL A 239 -15.74 -14.14 -13.79
CA VAL A 239 -15.57 -13.77 -12.38
C VAL A 239 -15.55 -14.99 -11.43
N PRO A 240 -16.41 -16.02 -11.59
CA PRO A 240 -16.42 -17.18 -10.69
C PRO A 240 -15.15 -18.06 -10.73
N TYR A 241 -14.30 -17.93 -11.74
CA TYR A 241 -13.05 -18.71 -11.84
C TYR A 241 -11.91 -18.12 -11.00
N PHE A 242 -12.09 -16.92 -10.44
CA PHE A 242 -11.13 -16.31 -9.53
C PHE A 242 -11.49 -16.65 -8.08
N GLN A 243 -10.47 -16.90 -7.25
CA GLN A 243 -10.67 -16.99 -5.80
C GLN A 243 -11.05 -15.63 -5.21
N TYR A 244 -10.48 -14.56 -5.76
CA TYR A 244 -10.86 -13.19 -5.46
C TYR A 244 -10.69 -12.32 -6.70
N VAL A 245 -11.73 -11.55 -7.03
CA VAL A 245 -11.67 -10.53 -8.09
C VAL A 245 -12.41 -9.28 -7.66
N SER A 246 -11.82 -8.11 -7.95
CA SER A 246 -12.45 -6.82 -7.72
C SER A 246 -12.16 -5.87 -8.89
N PHE A 247 -13.12 -5.01 -9.19
CA PHE A 247 -13.00 -3.94 -10.18
C PHE A 247 -13.04 -2.60 -9.45
N LEU A 248 -12.01 -1.78 -9.63
CA LEU A 248 -11.86 -0.51 -8.92
C LEU A 248 -11.66 0.65 -9.91
N PHE A 249 -12.37 1.75 -9.64
CA PHE A 249 -12.14 2.99 -10.35
C PHE A 249 -10.89 3.67 -9.78
N VAL A 250 -10.01 4.12 -10.67
CA VAL A 250 -8.86 4.95 -10.34
C VAL A 250 -8.91 6.25 -11.12
N ASN A 251 -8.40 7.32 -10.53
CA ASN A 251 -8.25 8.57 -11.26
C ASN A 251 -7.26 8.36 -12.41
N ARG A 252 -7.47 9.01 -13.56
CA ARG A 252 -6.56 8.99 -14.73
C ARG A 252 -5.08 9.21 -14.40
N HIS A 253 -4.76 9.97 -13.35
CA HIS A 253 -3.38 10.19 -12.89
C HIS A 253 -2.72 8.94 -12.29
N CYS A 254 -3.50 7.90 -12.00
CA CYS A 254 -3.08 6.59 -11.51
C CYS A 254 -3.29 5.49 -12.57
N ASN A 255 -3.60 5.86 -13.83
CA ASN A 255 -3.71 4.95 -14.98
C ASN A 255 -2.75 5.37 -16.12
N VAL A 256 -1.66 6.06 -15.77
CA VAL A 256 -0.74 6.67 -16.73
C VAL A 256 -0.03 5.61 -17.58
N THR A 257 0.26 4.46 -16.99
CA THR A 257 0.88 3.32 -17.69
C THR A 257 -0.02 2.75 -18.77
N ALA A 258 -1.27 2.43 -18.43
CA ALA A 258 -2.22 1.86 -19.40
C ALA A 258 -2.53 2.87 -20.50
N HIS A 259 -2.67 4.16 -20.16
CA HIS A 259 -2.89 5.23 -21.13
C HIS A 259 -1.71 5.41 -22.09
N ALA A 260 -0.48 5.42 -21.56
CA ALA A 260 0.73 5.51 -22.37
C ALA A 260 0.85 4.30 -23.30
N LEU A 261 0.52 3.10 -22.80
CA LEU A 261 0.51 1.87 -23.58
C LEU A 261 -0.54 1.89 -24.70
N ALA A 262 -1.76 2.36 -24.41
CA ALA A 262 -2.84 2.44 -25.40
C ALA A 262 -2.48 3.37 -26.57
N LYS A 263 -1.86 4.52 -26.29
CA LYS A 263 -1.36 5.45 -27.35
C LYS A 263 -0.28 4.81 -28.21
N LEU A 264 0.51 3.95 -27.59
CA LEU A 264 1.65 3.32 -28.20
C LEU A 264 1.25 2.10 -29.02
N ALA A 265 0.13 1.44 -28.73
CA ALA A 265 -0.37 0.22 -29.37
C ALA A 265 -0.38 0.24 -30.92
N GLY A 266 -0.48 1.41 -31.56
CA GLY A 266 -0.35 1.55 -33.03
C GLY A 266 1.04 1.19 -33.59
N SER A 267 2.06 1.07 -32.74
CA SER A 267 3.46 0.83 -33.10
C SER A 267 4.03 -0.50 -32.60
N PHE A 268 3.22 -1.37 -31.97
CA PHE A 268 3.69 -2.61 -31.34
C PHE A 268 3.32 -3.88 -32.12
N VAL A 269 4.17 -4.89 -31.96
CA VAL A 269 3.87 -6.29 -32.26
C VAL A 269 3.10 -6.86 -31.07
N GLU A 270 1.96 -7.51 -31.33
CA GLU A 270 1.09 -8.09 -30.30
C GLU A 270 1.86 -9.03 -29.35
N GLY A 271 1.58 -8.94 -28.04
CA GLY A 271 1.92 -10.00 -27.08
C GLY A 271 3.35 -9.99 -26.49
N GLY A 272 4.13 -8.92 -26.65
CA GLY A 272 5.44 -8.81 -26.00
C GLY A 272 5.33 -8.81 -24.47
N SER A 273 5.95 -9.77 -23.78
CA SER A 273 5.98 -9.84 -22.30
C SER A 273 6.97 -8.86 -21.66
N VAL A 274 7.65 -8.05 -22.47
CA VAL A 274 8.75 -7.17 -22.07
C VAL A 274 8.25 -5.73 -22.13
N VAL A 275 8.42 -5.01 -21.02
CA VAL A 275 8.10 -3.58 -20.96
C VAL A 275 8.94 -2.82 -21.99
N PRO A 276 8.33 -2.10 -22.94
CA PRO A 276 9.07 -1.29 -23.90
C PRO A 276 9.92 -0.22 -23.19
N PRO A 277 11.17 0.02 -23.63
CA PRO A 277 12.04 1.04 -23.02
C PRO A 277 11.38 2.43 -22.93
N ALA A 278 10.51 2.76 -23.90
CA ALA A 278 9.80 4.04 -23.96
C ALA A 278 8.77 4.25 -22.84
N ILE A 279 8.22 3.18 -22.27
CA ILE A 279 7.26 3.27 -21.14
C ILE A 279 7.77 2.66 -19.85
N GLY A 280 8.95 2.04 -19.86
CA GLY A 280 9.63 1.54 -18.67
C GLY A 280 9.55 2.52 -17.50
N PRO A 281 10.03 3.76 -17.63
CA PRO A 281 10.00 4.73 -16.53
C PRO A 281 8.59 4.99 -15.96
N ILE A 282 7.56 4.96 -16.81
CA ILE A 282 6.16 5.19 -16.41
C ILE A 282 5.60 3.96 -15.68
N VAL A 283 5.77 2.78 -16.28
CA VAL A 283 5.33 1.49 -15.73
C VAL A 283 5.93 1.27 -14.35
N TYR A 284 7.21 1.61 -14.19
CA TYR A 284 7.92 1.43 -12.94
C TYR A 284 7.59 2.51 -11.89
N ALA A 285 7.25 3.74 -12.31
CA ALA A 285 6.71 4.74 -11.40
C ALA A 285 5.34 4.33 -10.84
N ASP A 286 4.49 3.68 -11.65
CA ASP A 286 3.13 3.26 -11.28
C ASP A 286 3.12 2.10 -10.25
N ILE A 287 4.13 1.23 -10.28
CA ILE A 287 4.31 0.16 -9.28
C ILE A 287 4.74 0.74 -7.91
N SER A 288 5.31 1.95 -7.90
CA SER A 288 5.91 2.58 -6.71
C SER A 288 4.97 3.48 -5.91
N THR A 289 3.74 3.70 -6.40
CA THR A 289 2.70 4.54 -5.80
C THR A 289 1.62 3.71 -5.11
#